data_AF-A0A3B0MF25-F1
#
_entry.id   AF-A0A3B0MF25-F1
#
_cell.length_a   1.000
_cell.length_b   1.000
_cell.length_c   1.000
_cell.angle_alpha   90.00
_cell.angle_beta   90.00
_cell.angle_gamma   90.00
#
_symmetry.space_group_name_H-M   'P 1'
#
loop_
_entity.id
_entity.type
_entity.pdbx_description
1 polymer ?
#
loop_
_entity_poly.entity_id
_entity_poly.type
_entity_poly.pdbx_seq_one_letter_code
_entity_poly.pdbx_strand_id
1 'polypeptide(L)'
;MYNLIIRRFCTSIIAECTNGAVKTNNNKLIKNIKRDNSLLNGLKNDELVNVYYIINKHKINVNNNLNKLLLSKLISNFGDLNTINKLKLLNSLYLNNNNSINFKNNFNVNNVNSISKNLFNSDTTTDNSELLQSLNNENNSKKRRNLVIEYIKTYFLNHLEDLNNIRYLCNFIFYISSTVNNFTLSNYKLLVQRLNALLVNSTNKYSSNTAIGDDVIRVEGIIQLLWSLQKNNIYHNQLLNNLNQTFEEILNSGLGCVTLGHISLYCNSLLYFNKLGNDTLKSVVSYIKSNSLLDNVKDGDFIKLVNIVWCICINDSNNIESQVPTVTELLERVDWDKFKSLSSFKDLRKMNQVLTIVGDHLNSGNSGLGPLPSDLINLIIQSCSNNIDYKLNSKTQDKFRRILQNLNISFKSEHVINNDIVVDFLILDNPDEAEMVSHDSEQDRRNCNVVIEIDGPYHYNILLDEQSCDGEGIIRYGNINLRLNGKTIYRNNILSKLGYKLVSIPWFVIHQYNNDNVYNYVKDVLKQYNVNFKP
;
A
#
# COMPACT_ATOMS: atom_id res chain seq x y z
N MET A 1 -10.81 -19.41 -47.17
CA MET A 1 -11.65 -19.18 -45.97
C MET A 1 -10.80 -18.90 -44.72
N TYR A 2 -9.75 -19.68 -44.44
CA TYR A 2 -8.80 -19.49 -43.32
C TYR A 2 -8.16 -18.08 -43.28
N ASN A 3 -7.64 -17.59 -44.41
CA ASN A 3 -7.06 -16.23 -44.51
C ASN A 3 -8.09 -15.11 -44.30
N LEU A 4 -9.38 -15.35 -44.58
CA LEU A 4 -10.44 -14.37 -44.39
C LEU A 4 -10.86 -14.27 -42.91
N ILE A 5 -10.78 -15.39 -42.19
CA ILE A 5 -10.95 -15.46 -40.73
C ILE A 5 -9.78 -14.78 -40.03
N ILE A 6 -8.54 -15.01 -40.47
CA ILE A 6 -7.33 -14.33 -39.94
C ILE A 6 -7.39 -12.82 -40.23
N ARG A 7 -7.80 -12.40 -41.42
CA ARG A 7 -7.90 -10.96 -41.74
C ARG A 7 -8.95 -10.27 -40.87
N ARG A 8 -10.14 -10.88 -40.70
CA ARG A 8 -11.17 -10.38 -39.77
C ARG A 8 -10.72 -10.43 -38.31
N PHE A 9 -9.92 -11.44 -37.94
CA PHE A 9 -9.28 -11.60 -36.64
C PHE A 9 -8.35 -10.42 -36.31
N CYS A 10 -7.47 -10.01 -37.23
CA CYS A 10 -6.59 -8.86 -37.04
C CYS A 10 -7.39 -7.55 -36.96
N THR A 11 -8.39 -7.37 -37.83
CA THR A 11 -9.20 -6.13 -37.85
C THR A 11 -10.01 -5.94 -36.56
N SER A 12 -10.57 -6.99 -35.97
CA SER A 12 -11.33 -6.90 -34.70
C SER A 12 -10.43 -6.63 -33.49
N ILE A 13 -9.23 -7.22 -33.43
CA ILE A 13 -8.25 -6.93 -32.38
C ILE A 13 -7.74 -5.48 -32.48
N ILE A 14 -7.47 -5.01 -33.71
CA ILE A 14 -7.05 -3.62 -33.97
C ILE A 14 -8.17 -2.63 -33.59
N ALA A 15 -9.43 -2.93 -33.93
CA ALA A 15 -10.58 -2.09 -33.60
C ALA A 15 -10.81 -1.95 -32.08
N GLU A 16 -10.56 -2.99 -31.29
CA GLU A 16 -10.69 -2.95 -29.82
C GLU A 16 -9.47 -2.29 -29.14
N CYS A 17 -8.28 -2.35 -29.77
CA CYS A 17 -7.11 -1.61 -29.33
C CYS A 17 -7.21 -0.09 -29.62
N THR A 18 -8.06 0.30 -30.58
CA THR A 18 -8.26 1.71 -30.98
C THR A 18 -9.54 2.34 -30.42
N ASN A 19 -10.59 1.56 -30.15
CA ASN A 19 -11.85 2.07 -29.61
C ASN A 19 -12.38 1.21 -28.46
N GLY A 20 -12.51 1.80 -27.27
CA GLY A 20 -12.96 1.14 -26.03
C GLY A 20 -14.45 0.74 -25.96
N ALA A 21 -15.15 0.62 -27.09
CA ALA A 21 -16.62 0.56 -27.12
C ALA A 21 -17.22 -0.58 -27.97
N VAL A 22 -16.58 -1.75 -28.08
CA VAL A 22 -17.16 -2.88 -28.85
C VAL A 22 -17.32 -4.13 -27.96
N LYS A 23 -18.44 -4.20 -27.23
CA LYS A 23 -18.77 -5.33 -26.34
C LYS A 23 -19.39 -6.56 -27.03
N THR A 24 -19.80 -6.49 -28.30
CA THR A 24 -20.75 -7.48 -28.87
C THR A 24 -20.18 -8.45 -29.91
N ASN A 25 -19.10 -8.12 -30.64
CA ASN A 25 -18.52 -9.02 -31.65
C ASN A 25 -17.46 -10.02 -31.13
N ASN A 26 -16.90 -9.79 -29.94
CA ASN A 26 -15.75 -10.55 -29.41
C ASN A 26 -16.11 -11.93 -28.85
N ASN A 27 -17.39 -12.16 -28.53
CA ASN A 27 -17.87 -13.46 -28.04
C ASN A 27 -17.78 -14.58 -29.08
N LYS A 28 -17.79 -14.30 -30.39
CA LYS A 28 -17.68 -15.33 -31.45
C LYS A 28 -16.23 -15.77 -31.66
N LEU A 29 -15.29 -14.84 -31.56
CA LEU A 29 -13.84 -15.05 -31.70
C LEU A 29 -13.27 -15.97 -30.62
N ILE A 30 -13.54 -15.64 -29.35
CA ILE A 30 -13.10 -16.44 -28.21
C ILE A 30 -13.76 -17.82 -28.22
N LYS A 31 -15.03 -17.90 -28.63
CA LYS A 31 -15.73 -19.18 -28.82
C LYS A 31 -15.07 -20.04 -29.90
N ASN A 32 -14.50 -19.45 -30.95
CA ASN A 32 -13.77 -20.17 -31.99
C ASN A 32 -12.38 -20.63 -31.53
N ILE A 33 -11.60 -19.80 -30.81
CA ILE A 33 -10.32 -20.23 -30.22
C ILE A 33 -10.53 -21.37 -29.21
N LYS A 34 -11.62 -21.32 -28.43
CA LYS A 34 -12.01 -22.44 -27.54
C LYS A 34 -12.37 -23.73 -28.29
N ARG A 35 -12.82 -23.62 -29.55
CA ARG A 35 -13.22 -24.76 -30.39
C ARG A 35 -12.07 -25.34 -31.20
N ASP A 36 -11.09 -24.51 -31.59
CA ASP A 36 -9.94 -24.92 -32.39
C ASP A 36 -8.67 -24.17 -31.98
N ASN A 37 -7.79 -24.85 -31.24
CA ASN A 37 -6.51 -24.30 -30.78
C ASN A 37 -5.49 -24.11 -31.93
N SER A 38 -5.70 -24.73 -33.10
CA SER A 38 -4.80 -24.61 -34.26
C SER A 38 -4.77 -23.18 -34.83
N LEU A 39 -5.82 -22.40 -34.57
CA LEU A 39 -5.89 -20.97 -34.91
C LEU A 39 -4.76 -20.15 -34.24
N LEU A 40 -4.22 -20.61 -33.11
CA LEU A 40 -3.07 -19.98 -32.46
C LEU A 40 -1.74 -20.22 -33.17
N ASN A 41 -1.64 -21.23 -34.05
CA ASN A 41 -0.41 -21.52 -34.80
C ASN A 41 -0.20 -20.53 -35.95
N GLY A 42 -1.26 -19.86 -36.42
CA GLY A 42 -1.18 -18.89 -37.51
C GLY A 42 -0.94 -17.45 -37.06
N LEU A 43 -0.77 -17.19 -35.75
CA LEU A 43 -0.65 -15.84 -35.20
C LEU A 43 0.79 -15.42 -35.00
N LYS A 44 1.09 -14.16 -35.27
CA LYS A 44 2.37 -13.54 -34.92
C LYS A 44 2.46 -13.33 -33.40
N ASN A 45 3.68 -13.21 -32.89
CA ASN A 45 3.95 -13.03 -31.46
C ASN A 45 3.19 -11.82 -30.85
N ASP A 46 3.16 -10.69 -31.56
CA ASP A 46 2.42 -9.49 -31.12
C ASP A 46 0.91 -9.72 -31.02
N GLU A 47 0.35 -10.50 -31.95
CA GLU A 47 -1.07 -10.85 -31.95
C GLU A 47 -1.40 -11.80 -30.79
N LEU A 48 -0.51 -12.73 -30.47
CA LEU A 48 -0.64 -13.61 -29.31
C LEU A 48 -0.64 -12.82 -27.99
N VAL A 49 0.22 -11.80 -27.85
CA VAL A 49 0.24 -10.93 -26.67
C VAL A 49 -1.09 -10.18 -26.53
N ASN A 50 -1.61 -9.66 -27.65
CA ASN A 50 -2.90 -8.96 -27.66
C ASN A 50 -4.07 -9.86 -27.29
N VAL A 51 -4.13 -11.08 -27.82
CA VAL A 51 -5.14 -12.08 -27.45
C VAL A 51 -5.08 -12.37 -25.95
N TYR A 52 -3.87 -12.60 -25.42
CA TYR A 52 -3.69 -12.88 -23.99
C TYR A 52 -4.10 -11.69 -23.12
N TYR A 53 -3.77 -10.46 -23.53
CA TYR A 53 -4.19 -9.24 -22.85
C TYR A 53 -5.72 -9.09 -22.81
N ILE A 54 -6.40 -9.25 -23.94
CA ILE A 54 -7.86 -9.12 -24.04
C ILE A 54 -8.55 -10.16 -23.14
N ILE A 55 -8.09 -11.42 -23.19
CA ILE A 55 -8.60 -12.51 -22.33
C ILE A 55 -8.57 -12.09 -20.86
N ASN A 56 -7.44 -11.56 -20.40
CA ASN A 56 -7.26 -11.19 -18.99
C ASN A 56 -7.98 -9.88 -18.61
N LYS A 57 -7.93 -8.86 -19.46
CA LYS A 57 -8.60 -7.57 -19.24
C LYS A 57 -10.12 -7.72 -19.09
N HIS A 58 -10.72 -8.56 -19.93
CA HIS A 58 -12.18 -8.76 -19.96
C HIS A 58 -12.63 -9.99 -19.15
N LYS A 59 -11.73 -10.60 -18.37
CA LYS A 59 -12.02 -11.77 -17.50
C LYS A 59 -12.72 -12.91 -18.24
N ILE A 60 -12.27 -13.19 -19.45
CA ILE A 60 -12.82 -14.24 -20.29
C ILE A 60 -12.38 -15.60 -19.74
N ASN A 61 -13.35 -16.41 -19.32
CA ASN A 61 -13.05 -17.76 -18.81
C ASN A 61 -12.50 -18.63 -19.94
N VAL A 62 -11.25 -19.05 -19.86
CA VAL A 62 -10.57 -19.97 -20.80
C VAL A 62 -10.10 -21.22 -20.05
N ASN A 63 -10.19 -22.39 -20.69
CA ASN A 63 -9.68 -23.64 -20.09
C ASN A 63 -8.17 -23.51 -19.80
N ASN A 64 -7.73 -24.05 -18.66
CA ASN A 64 -6.34 -24.14 -18.22
C ASN A 64 -5.38 -24.63 -19.31
N ASN A 65 -5.80 -25.58 -20.17
CA ASN A 65 -4.94 -26.09 -21.25
C ASN A 65 -4.63 -25.02 -22.31
N LEU A 66 -5.63 -24.22 -22.69
CA LEU A 66 -5.46 -23.12 -23.65
C LEU A 66 -4.59 -22.00 -23.04
N ASN A 67 -4.81 -21.69 -21.76
CA ASN A 67 -3.98 -20.72 -21.04
C ASN A 67 -2.51 -21.19 -20.97
N LYS A 68 -2.28 -22.47 -20.64
CA LYS A 68 -0.94 -23.08 -20.62
C LYS A 68 -0.27 -23.00 -22.00
N LEU A 69 -0.99 -23.32 -23.08
CA LEU A 69 -0.47 -23.27 -24.44
C LEU A 69 -0.07 -21.84 -24.85
N LEU A 70 -0.96 -20.86 -24.63
CA LEU A 70 -0.71 -19.45 -24.91
C LEU A 70 0.53 -18.96 -24.17
N LEU A 71 0.59 -19.22 -22.87
CA LEU A 71 1.70 -18.77 -22.03
C LEU A 71 3.02 -19.41 -22.46
N SER A 72 3.02 -20.68 -22.85
CA SER A 72 4.23 -21.38 -23.31
C SER A 72 4.77 -20.79 -24.61
N LYS A 73 3.90 -20.49 -25.57
CA LYS A 73 4.29 -19.83 -26.83
C LYS A 73 4.81 -18.41 -26.63
N LEU A 74 4.19 -17.66 -25.71
CA LEU A 74 4.60 -16.30 -25.39
C LEU A 74 5.96 -16.27 -24.71
N ILE A 75 6.26 -17.27 -23.88
CA ILE A 75 7.54 -17.36 -23.16
C ILE A 75 8.67 -17.89 -24.05
N SER A 76 8.39 -18.85 -24.94
CA SER A 76 9.41 -19.35 -25.88
C SER A 76 9.97 -18.24 -26.78
N ASN A 77 9.17 -17.23 -27.08
CA ASN A 77 9.52 -16.13 -27.97
C ASN A 77 9.69 -14.80 -27.22
N PHE A 78 9.83 -14.82 -25.89
CA PHE A 78 9.78 -13.60 -25.07
C PHE A 78 10.93 -12.64 -25.38
N GLY A 79 12.13 -13.16 -25.63
CA GLY A 79 13.31 -12.36 -25.96
C GLY A 79 13.13 -11.52 -27.23
N ASP A 80 12.38 -12.04 -28.21
CA ASP A 80 12.14 -11.39 -29.50
C ASP A 80 11.00 -10.35 -29.46
N LEU A 81 10.25 -10.28 -28.36
CA LEU A 81 9.20 -9.28 -28.20
C LEU A 81 9.82 -7.90 -27.96
N ASN A 82 9.21 -6.86 -28.54
CA ASN A 82 9.54 -5.49 -28.15
C ASN A 82 9.15 -5.22 -26.68
N THR A 83 9.78 -4.22 -26.05
CA THR A 83 9.57 -3.87 -24.64
C THR A 83 8.10 -3.62 -24.29
N ILE A 84 7.35 -2.97 -25.17
CA ILE A 84 5.92 -2.68 -24.95
C ILE A 84 5.14 -3.99 -24.81
N ASN A 85 5.38 -4.96 -25.70
CA ASN A 85 4.70 -6.25 -25.68
C ASN A 85 5.17 -7.13 -24.52
N LYS A 86 6.45 -7.07 -24.13
CA LYS A 86 6.95 -7.68 -22.89
C LYS A 86 6.20 -7.15 -21.65
N LEU A 87 6.06 -5.82 -21.52
CA LEU A 87 5.32 -5.18 -20.42
C LEU A 87 3.81 -5.45 -20.48
N LYS A 88 3.23 -5.52 -21.68
CA LYS A 88 1.82 -5.86 -21.88
C LYS A 88 1.51 -7.30 -21.46
N LEU A 89 2.42 -8.23 -21.74
CA LEU A 89 2.34 -9.60 -21.22
C LEU A 89 2.37 -9.60 -19.68
N LEU A 90 3.30 -8.86 -19.08
CA LEU A 90 3.39 -8.74 -17.63
C LEU A 90 2.13 -8.12 -17.00
N ASN A 91 1.56 -7.07 -17.60
CA ASN A 91 0.28 -6.50 -17.20
C ASN A 91 -0.84 -7.54 -17.26
N SER A 92 -0.88 -8.35 -18.32
CA SER A 92 -1.88 -9.43 -18.47
C SER A 92 -1.79 -10.46 -17.34
N LEU A 93 -0.57 -10.79 -16.91
CA LEU A 93 -0.32 -11.69 -15.77
C LEU A 93 -0.75 -11.06 -14.44
N TYR A 94 -0.50 -9.77 -14.26
CA TYR A 94 -1.01 -8.98 -13.14
C TYR A 94 -2.55 -9.01 -13.06
N LEU A 95 -3.23 -8.71 -14.17
CA LEU A 95 -4.70 -8.73 -14.25
C LEU A 95 -5.28 -10.12 -13.95
N ASN A 96 -4.59 -11.18 -14.35
CA ASN A 96 -4.98 -12.56 -14.03
C ASN A 96 -4.86 -12.87 -12.53
N ASN A 97 -3.79 -12.39 -11.88
CA ASN A 97 -3.53 -12.66 -10.45
C ASN A 97 -4.57 -12.01 -9.52
N ASN A 98 -5.05 -10.81 -9.85
CA ASN A 98 -6.07 -10.09 -9.09
C ASN A 98 -7.43 -10.81 -8.99
N ASN A 99 -7.65 -11.91 -9.71
CA ASN A 99 -8.88 -12.72 -9.64
C ASN A 99 -8.89 -13.75 -8.49
N SER A 100 -7.80 -13.94 -7.73
CA SER A 100 -7.71 -15.06 -6.76
C SER A 100 -7.11 -14.75 -5.40
N ILE A 101 -6.79 -13.49 -5.08
CA ILE A 101 -5.90 -13.24 -3.95
C ILE A 101 -6.33 -12.02 -3.14
N ASN A 102 -7.15 -12.28 -2.11
CA ASN A 102 -6.90 -11.71 -0.79
C ASN A 102 -5.45 -12.08 -0.43
N PHE A 103 -4.47 -11.30 -0.90
CA PHE A 103 -3.13 -11.38 -0.34
C PHE A 103 -3.27 -10.75 1.03
N LYS A 104 -3.74 -11.53 2.01
CA LYS A 104 -3.09 -11.46 3.32
C LYS A 104 -1.64 -11.73 2.96
N ASN A 105 -0.81 -10.69 3.02
CA ASN A 105 0.61 -10.92 3.14
C ASN A 105 0.71 -11.81 4.39
N ASN A 106 0.76 -13.12 4.18
CA ASN A 106 1.04 -14.04 5.27
C ASN A 106 2.55 -13.90 5.45
N PHE A 107 2.97 -12.90 6.24
CA PHE A 107 4.17 -13.05 7.04
C PHE A 107 3.90 -14.27 7.90
N ASN A 108 4.29 -15.42 7.40
CA ASN A 108 4.30 -16.62 8.20
C ASN A 108 5.42 -16.39 9.20
N VAL A 109 5.07 -15.99 10.43
CA VAL A 109 6.01 -15.69 11.52
C VAL A 109 6.90 -16.91 11.82
N ASN A 110 6.45 -18.12 11.49
CA ASN A 110 7.26 -19.34 11.58
C ASN A 110 8.38 -19.43 10.52
N ASN A 111 8.41 -18.51 9.56
CA ASN A 111 9.32 -18.48 8.41
C ASN A 111 10.11 -17.15 8.34
N VAL A 112 10.30 -16.46 9.47
CA VAL A 112 11.27 -15.36 9.56
C VAL A 112 12.67 -15.83 9.12
N ASN A 113 13.01 -17.11 9.33
CA ASN A 113 14.21 -17.75 8.78
C ASN A 113 14.21 -18.00 7.26
N SER A 114 13.05 -17.95 6.60
CA SER A 114 12.94 -18.11 5.14
C SER A 114 12.72 -16.77 4.41
N ILE A 115 12.11 -15.79 5.07
CA ILE A 115 12.08 -14.40 4.61
C ILE A 115 13.48 -13.81 4.79
N SER A 116 14.17 -14.15 5.88
CA SER A 116 15.61 -13.91 5.99
C SER A 116 16.38 -14.62 4.86
N LYS A 117 16.03 -15.85 4.49
CA LYS A 117 16.66 -16.48 3.31
C LYS A 117 16.27 -15.88 1.95
N ASN A 118 15.03 -15.44 1.70
CA ASN A 118 14.63 -14.98 0.35
C ASN A 118 14.84 -13.47 0.13
N LEU A 119 14.78 -12.64 1.17
CA LEU A 119 15.20 -11.23 1.10
C LEU A 119 16.72 -11.06 1.35
N PHE A 120 17.37 -12.01 2.04
CA PHE A 120 18.73 -11.84 2.57
C PHE A 120 19.73 -12.96 2.21
N ASN A 121 19.36 -14.02 1.47
CA ASN A 121 20.37 -14.82 0.76
C ASN A 121 20.61 -14.25 -0.63
N SER A 122 21.88 -13.85 -0.78
CA SER A 122 22.77 -13.90 -1.96
C SER A 122 22.17 -13.60 -3.33
N ASP A 123 22.90 -12.76 -4.06
CA ASP A 123 22.89 -12.52 -5.50
C ASP A 123 23.01 -13.81 -6.35
N THR A 124 22.12 -14.78 -6.16
CA THR A 124 21.94 -15.86 -7.12
C THR A 124 21.15 -15.23 -8.26
N THR A 125 21.87 -14.73 -9.25
CA THR A 125 21.36 -14.60 -10.61
C THR A 125 20.79 -15.95 -11.00
N THR A 126 19.50 -16.18 -10.74
CA THR A 126 18.84 -17.40 -11.20
C THR A 126 18.93 -17.37 -12.71
N ASP A 127 19.58 -18.36 -13.31
CA ASP A 127 19.76 -18.36 -14.75
C ASP A 127 18.37 -18.46 -15.42
N ASN A 128 18.14 -17.60 -16.42
CA ASN A 128 16.92 -17.66 -17.24
C ASN A 128 16.74 -19.07 -17.85
N SER A 129 17.84 -19.80 -18.11
CA SER A 129 17.82 -21.17 -18.62
C SER A 129 17.21 -22.17 -17.61
N GLU A 130 17.58 -22.09 -16.33
CA GLU A 130 17.07 -22.93 -15.25
C GLU A 130 15.59 -22.66 -14.97
N LEU A 131 15.18 -21.38 -15.02
CA LEU A 131 13.77 -20.99 -14.89
C LEU A 131 12.93 -21.54 -16.05
N LEU A 132 13.46 -21.50 -17.28
CA LEU A 132 12.79 -22.04 -18.46
C LEU A 132 12.64 -23.56 -18.38
N GLN A 133 13.65 -24.27 -17.89
CA GLN A 133 13.57 -25.71 -17.65
C GLN A 133 12.52 -26.05 -16.58
N SER A 134 12.50 -25.31 -15.47
CA SER A 134 11.51 -25.46 -14.40
C SER A 134 10.09 -25.20 -14.90
N LEU A 135 9.92 -24.19 -15.76
CA LEU A 135 8.66 -23.86 -16.42
C LEU A 135 8.14 -25.00 -17.29
N ASN A 136 9.01 -25.68 -18.03
CA ASN A 136 8.60 -26.79 -18.90
C ASN A 136 8.05 -27.97 -18.10
N ASN A 137 8.56 -28.19 -16.88
CA ASN A 137 8.19 -29.30 -16.01
C ASN A 137 6.99 -28.99 -15.07
N GLU A 138 6.61 -27.72 -14.89
CA GLU A 138 5.55 -27.34 -13.96
C GLU A 138 4.13 -27.46 -14.58
N ASN A 139 3.33 -28.34 -13.98
CA ASN A 139 1.96 -28.65 -14.41
C ASN A 139 0.90 -27.89 -13.62
N ASN A 140 1.21 -27.36 -12.44
CA ASN A 140 0.30 -26.53 -11.67
C ASN A 140 0.23 -25.12 -12.28
N SER A 141 -0.98 -24.70 -12.68
CA SER A 141 -1.19 -23.42 -13.38
C SER A 141 -0.75 -22.20 -12.56
N LYS A 142 -0.95 -22.21 -11.23
CA LYS A 142 -0.55 -21.12 -10.33
C LYS A 142 0.97 -21.06 -10.20
N LYS A 143 1.63 -22.20 -9.96
CA LYS A 143 3.10 -22.26 -9.86
C LYS A 143 3.77 -21.89 -11.18
N ARG A 144 3.28 -22.42 -12.31
CA ARG A 144 3.78 -22.08 -13.66
C ARG A 144 3.69 -20.58 -13.92
N ARG A 145 2.57 -19.95 -13.60
CA ARG A 145 2.40 -18.50 -13.74
C ARG A 145 3.39 -17.72 -12.87
N ASN A 146 3.62 -18.14 -11.63
CA ASN A 146 4.61 -17.50 -10.77
C ASN A 146 6.01 -17.63 -11.37
N LEU A 147 6.40 -18.81 -11.86
CA LEU A 147 7.68 -19.00 -12.55
C LEU A 147 7.81 -18.14 -13.81
N VAL A 148 6.71 -17.88 -14.53
CA VAL A 148 6.73 -16.96 -15.69
C VAL A 148 7.00 -15.53 -15.24
N ILE A 149 6.37 -15.10 -14.15
CA ILE A 149 6.60 -13.77 -13.59
C ILE A 149 8.06 -13.64 -13.13
N GLU A 150 8.62 -14.70 -12.51
CA GLU A 150 10.05 -14.76 -12.16
C GLU A 150 10.95 -14.64 -13.38
N TYR A 151 10.68 -15.41 -14.44
CA TYR A 151 11.43 -15.35 -15.69
C TYR A 151 11.42 -13.94 -16.28
N ILE A 152 10.25 -13.29 -16.37
CA ILE A 152 10.12 -11.93 -16.90
C ILE A 152 10.89 -10.92 -16.01
N LYS A 153 10.81 -11.07 -14.68
CA LYS A 153 11.56 -10.23 -13.73
C LYS A 153 13.05 -10.36 -13.95
N THR A 154 13.58 -11.59 -13.96
CA THR A 154 15.01 -11.86 -14.15
C THR A 154 15.48 -11.35 -15.51
N TYR A 155 14.69 -11.55 -16.57
CA TYR A 155 15.00 -11.00 -17.89
C TYR A 155 15.19 -9.48 -17.83
N PHE A 156 14.23 -8.73 -17.29
CA PHE A 156 14.32 -7.27 -17.23
C PHE A 156 15.42 -6.76 -16.30
N LEU A 157 15.69 -7.45 -15.19
CA LEU A 157 16.82 -7.09 -14.31
C LEU A 157 18.18 -7.29 -14.99
N ASN A 158 18.29 -8.24 -15.93
CA ASN A 158 19.48 -8.46 -16.74
C ASN A 158 19.56 -7.56 -17.99
N HIS A 159 18.46 -6.95 -18.40
CA HIS A 159 18.34 -6.09 -19.58
C HIS A 159 17.69 -4.75 -19.21
N LEU A 160 18.23 -4.05 -18.21
CA LEU A 160 17.63 -2.80 -17.71
C LEU A 160 17.62 -1.66 -18.73
N GLU A 161 18.49 -1.74 -19.74
CA GLU A 161 18.50 -0.87 -20.90
C GLU A 161 17.19 -0.93 -21.71
N ASP A 162 16.49 -2.07 -21.72
CA ASP A 162 15.15 -2.19 -22.33
C ASP A 162 14.13 -1.27 -21.62
N LEU A 163 14.38 -0.94 -20.34
CA LEU A 163 13.58 -0.03 -19.51
C LEU A 163 14.18 1.39 -19.53
N ASN A 164 14.54 1.89 -20.71
CA ASN A 164 15.12 3.22 -20.91
C ASN A 164 14.16 4.40 -20.63
N ASN A 165 12.88 4.13 -20.45
CA ASN A 165 11.84 5.11 -20.23
C ASN A 165 11.24 4.96 -18.82
N ILE A 166 11.00 6.09 -18.14
CA ILE A 166 10.46 6.12 -16.79
C ILE A 166 9.10 5.42 -16.66
N ARG A 167 8.21 5.52 -17.66
CA ARG A 167 6.91 4.84 -17.67
C ARG A 167 7.07 3.32 -17.72
N TYR A 168 8.02 2.84 -18.52
CA TYR A 168 8.30 1.41 -18.64
C TYR A 168 8.84 0.85 -17.32
N LEU A 169 9.76 1.59 -16.70
CA LEU A 169 10.32 1.23 -15.40
C LEU A 169 9.26 1.26 -14.29
N CYS A 170 8.41 2.28 -14.23
CA CYS A 170 7.28 2.35 -13.29
C CYS A 170 6.33 1.15 -13.45
N ASN A 171 5.92 0.86 -14.68
CA ASN A 171 5.04 -0.27 -14.98
C ASN A 171 5.67 -1.61 -14.59
N PHE A 172 6.95 -1.82 -14.91
CA PHE A 172 7.68 -3.02 -14.52
C PHE A 172 7.67 -3.22 -12.99
N ILE A 173 8.08 -2.19 -12.25
CA ILE A 173 8.11 -2.22 -10.77
C ILE A 173 6.73 -2.50 -10.21
N PHE A 174 5.71 -1.80 -10.71
CA PHE A 174 4.32 -1.94 -10.26
C PHE A 174 3.75 -3.33 -10.54
N TYR A 175 3.95 -3.90 -11.72
CA TYR A 175 3.39 -5.21 -12.04
C TYR A 175 4.08 -6.35 -11.27
N ILE A 176 5.40 -6.29 -11.07
CA ILE A 176 6.12 -7.29 -10.27
C ILE A 176 5.73 -7.19 -8.79
N SER A 177 5.74 -5.98 -8.23
CA SER A 177 5.34 -5.72 -6.84
C SER A 177 3.88 -6.10 -6.56
N SER A 178 3.04 -6.07 -7.59
CA SER A 178 1.64 -6.43 -7.50
C SER A 178 1.37 -7.94 -7.53
N THR A 179 2.34 -8.77 -7.93
CA THR A 179 2.11 -10.19 -8.23
C THR A 179 2.80 -11.15 -7.27
N VAL A 180 3.97 -11.68 -7.62
CA VAL A 180 4.75 -12.64 -6.78
C VAL A 180 5.61 -11.91 -5.76
N ASN A 181 5.84 -10.60 -5.98
CA ASN A 181 6.62 -9.69 -5.15
C ASN A 181 7.76 -10.36 -4.37
N ASN A 182 8.88 -10.52 -5.05
CA ASN A 182 10.10 -11.09 -4.49
C ASN A 182 11.33 -10.33 -5.00
N PHE A 183 11.19 -9.01 -5.14
CA PHE A 183 12.38 -8.18 -5.28
C PHE A 183 13.24 -8.34 -4.03
N THR A 184 14.52 -8.63 -4.22
CA THR A 184 15.53 -8.56 -3.18
C THR A 184 15.89 -7.11 -2.90
N LEU A 185 16.63 -6.85 -1.82
CA LEU A 185 17.14 -5.51 -1.54
C LEU A 185 18.07 -5.02 -2.65
N SER A 186 18.92 -5.90 -3.21
CA SER A 186 19.78 -5.59 -4.36
C SER A 186 18.95 -5.16 -5.58
N ASN A 187 17.85 -5.88 -5.88
CA ASN A 187 16.96 -5.52 -6.99
C ASN A 187 16.38 -4.11 -6.79
N TYR A 188 15.92 -3.78 -5.58
CA TYR A 188 15.42 -2.44 -5.31
C TYR A 188 16.51 -1.38 -5.41
N LYS A 189 17.71 -1.60 -4.86
CA LYS A 189 18.82 -0.64 -4.99
C LYS A 189 19.11 -0.31 -6.46
N LEU A 190 19.22 -1.35 -7.30
CA LEU A 190 19.47 -1.21 -8.74
C LEU A 190 18.33 -0.44 -9.45
N LEU A 191 17.08 -0.81 -9.19
CA LEU A 191 15.91 -0.17 -9.80
C LEU A 191 15.74 1.28 -9.36
N VAL A 192 16.01 1.60 -8.09
CA VAL A 192 15.90 2.96 -7.57
C VAL A 192 16.99 3.87 -8.12
N GLN A 193 18.23 3.39 -8.26
CA GLN A 193 19.29 4.15 -8.94
C GLN A 193 18.86 4.55 -10.36
N ARG A 194 18.30 3.60 -11.13
CA ARG A 194 17.80 3.88 -12.48
C ARG A 194 16.60 4.85 -12.48
N LEU A 195 15.67 4.69 -11.54
CA LEU A 195 14.53 5.59 -11.38
C LEU A 195 14.96 7.02 -11.10
N ASN A 196 15.88 7.23 -10.16
CA ASN A 196 16.37 8.57 -9.80
C ASN A 196 16.99 9.28 -11.01
N ALA A 197 17.79 8.58 -11.81
CA ALA A 197 18.38 9.13 -13.02
C ALA A 197 17.32 9.60 -14.04
N LEU A 198 16.23 8.85 -14.19
CA LEU A 198 15.14 9.19 -15.12
C LEU A 198 14.18 10.26 -14.56
N LEU A 199 13.98 10.29 -13.24
CA LEU A 199 13.07 11.23 -12.57
C LEU A 199 13.55 12.68 -12.69
N VAL A 200 14.85 12.93 -12.55
CA VAL A 200 15.43 14.28 -12.67
C VAL A 200 15.04 14.94 -13.99
N ASN A 201 15.10 14.20 -15.10
CA ASN A 201 14.69 14.70 -16.41
C ASN A 201 13.19 15.02 -16.47
N SER A 202 12.35 14.20 -15.83
CA SER A 202 10.91 14.47 -15.77
C SER A 202 10.61 15.74 -14.96
N THR A 203 11.24 15.92 -13.80
CA THR A 203 11.08 17.12 -12.98
C THR A 203 11.44 18.39 -13.76
N ASN A 204 12.61 18.41 -14.40
CA ASN A 204 13.06 19.57 -15.18
C ASN A 204 12.11 19.94 -16.33
N LYS A 205 11.46 18.94 -16.96
CA LYS A 205 10.47 19.18 -18.02
C LYS A 205 9.17 19.78 -17.50
N TYR A 206 8.71 19.39 -16.31
CA TYR A 206 7.57 20.05 -15.67
C TYR A 206 7.90 21.48 -15.27
N SER A 207 9.05 21.71 -14.64
CA SER A 207 9.48 23.06 -14.24
C SER A 207 9.66 24.02 -15.42
N SER A 208 10.00 23.50 -16.60
CA SER A 208 10.12 24.30 -17.84
C SER A 208 8.83 24.37 -18.68
N ASN A 209 7.71 23.82 -18.19
CA ASN A 209 6.43 23.74 -18.91
C ASN A 209 6.53 23.04 -20.28
N THR A 210 7.44 22.07 -20.43
CA THR A 210 7.67 21.29 -21.66
C THR A 210 7.36 19.81 -21.50
N ALA A 211 6.47 19.48 -20.56
CA ALA A 211 6.14 18.11 -20.13
C ALA A 211 5.31 17.31 -21.16
N ILE A 212 5.91 17.02 -22.32
CA ILE A 212 5.32 16.25 -23.41
C ILE A 212 6.25 15.09 -23.77
N GLY A 213 5.66 13.94 -24.14
CA GLY A 213 6.39 12.77 -24.60
C GLY A 213 6.34 11.60 -23.62
N ASP A 214 6.94 10.48 -24.01
CA ASP A 214 6.90 9.25 -23.21
C ASP A 214 7.89 9.24 -22.05
N ASP A 215 8.94 10.06 -22.10
CA ASP A 215 10.02 10.13 -21.11
C ASP A 215 9.66 10.96 -19.86
N VAL A 216 8.45 11.52 -19.83
CA VAL A 216 7.88 12.25 -18.68
C VAL A 216 7.00 11.32 -17.86
N ILE A 217 7.31 11.21 -16.57
CA ILE A 217 6.47 10.50 -15.60
C ILE A 217 5.11 11.18 -15.46
N ARG A 218 4.04 10.39 -15.46
CA ARG A 218 2.69 10.91 -15.18
C ARG A 218 2.35 10.70 -13.72
N VAL A 219 1.31 11.40 -13.26
CA VAL A 219 0.75 11.28 -11.91
C VAL A 219 0.47 9.82 -11.53
N GLU A 220 -0.08 9.02 -12.46
CA GLU A 220 -0.35 7.61 -12.23
C GLU A 220 0.93 6.80 -11.97
N GLY A 221 2.03 7.15 -12.64
CA GLY A 221 3.34 6.53 -12.44
C GLY A 221 3.89 6.82 -11.04
N ILE A 222 3.78 8.06 -10.57
CA ILE A 222 4.16 8.45 -9.20
C ILE A 222 3.37 7.64 -8.18
N ILE A 223 2.04 7.57 -8.33
CA ILE A 223 1.16 6.83 -7.42
C ILE A 223 1.48 5.33 -7.43
N GLN A 224 1.70 4.74 -8.61
CA GLN A 224 2.06 3.33 -8.75
C GLN A 224 3.40 3.01 -8.07
N LEU A 225 4.39 3.89 -8.18
CA LEU A 225 5.68 3.75 -7.49
C LEU A 225 5.51 3.85 -5.98
N LEU A 226 4.85 4.90 -5.48
CA LEU A 226 4.60 5.09 -4.05
C LEU A 226 3.85 3.90 -3.46
N TRP A 227 2.82 3.41 -4.14
CA TRP A 227 2.08 2.22 -3.74
C TRP A 227 2.95 0.96 -3.74
N SER A 228 3.81 0.79 -4.75
CA SER A 228 4.71 -0.36 -4.85
C SER A 228 5.73 -0.37 -3.70
N LEU A 229 6.27 0.78 -3.34
CA LEU A 229 7.16 0.93 -2.21
C LEU A 229 6.41 0.65 -0.91
N GLN A 230 5.20 1.22 -0.75
CA GLN A 230 4.39 1.11 0.45
C GLN A 230 3.99 -0.34 0.72
N LYS A 231 3.50 -1.05 -0.31
CA LYS A 231 3.06 -2.44 -0.20
C LYS A 231 4.17 -3.37 0.29
N ASN A 232 5.42 -3.01 -0.01
CA ASN A 232 6.61 -3.80 0.27
C ASN A 232 7.44 -3.24 1.42
N ASN A 233 6.92 -2.20 2.10
CA ASN A 233 7.59 -1.52 3.20
C ASN A 233 8.99 -1.01 2.80
N ILE A 234 9.21 -0.63 1.55
CA ILE A 234 10.51 -0.16 1.08
C ILE A 234 10.60 1.35 1.23
N TYR A 235 11.66 1.82 1.86
CA TYR A 235 11.93 3.23 2.09
C TYR A 235 13.27 3.63 1.50
N HIS A 236 13.23 4.62 0.61
CA HIS A 236 14.41 5.28 0.07
C HIS A 236 14.14 6.79 0.11
N ASN A 237 14.89 7.50 0.95
CA ASN A 237 14.64 8.89 1.30
C ASN A 237 14.73 9.79 0.07
N GLN A 238 15.82 9.66 -0.70
CA GLN A 238 16.04 10.47 -1.89
C GLN A 238 14.98 10.24 -2.96
N LEU A 239 14.61 8.98 -3.22
CA LEU A 239 13.55 8.68 -4.20
C LEU A 239 12.21 9.28 -3.77
N LEU A 240 11.83 9.16 -2.49
CA LEU A 240 10.58 9.73 -1.98
C LEU A 240 10.57 11.26 -2.08
N ASN A 241 11.69 11.92 -1.76
CA ASN A 241 11.83 13.38 -1.92
C ASN A 241 11.73 13.79 -3.40
N ASN A 242 12.39 13.05 -4.31
CA ASN A 242 12.32 13.32 -5.75
C ASN A 242 10.88 13.15 -6.28
N LEU A 243 10.18 12.08 -5.88
CA LEU A 243 8.78 11.86 -6.23
C LEU A 243 7.88 12.99 -5.69
N ASN A 244 8.14 13.47 -4.47
CA ASN A 244 7.40 14.59 -3.88
C ASN A 244 7.60 15.88 -4.69
N GLN A 245 8.86 16.20 -4.99
CA GLN A 245 9.20 17.35 -5.82
C GLN A 245 8.57 17.27 -7.21
N THR A 246 8.68 16.13 -7.91
CA THR A 246 8.06 15.97 -9.24
C THR A 246 6.54 16.15 -9.18
N PHE A 247 5.88 15.66 -8.12
CA PHE A 247 4.44 15.84 -7.98
C PHE A 247 4.07 17.31 -7.76
N GLU A 248 4.81 18.05 -6.94
CA GLU A 248 4.61 19.49 -6.74
C GLU A 248 4.79 20.29 -8.05
N GLU A 249 5.79 19.96 -8.86
CA GLU A 249 5.97 20.55 -10.20
C GLU A 249 4.81 20.22 -11.16
N ILE A 250 4.20 19.04 -11.04
CA ILE A 250 2.99 18.69 -11.78
C ILE A 250 1.81 19.57 -11.35
N LEU A 251 1.62 19.79 -10.04
CA LEU A 251 0.57 20.66 -9.54
C LEU A 251 0.76 22.10 -10.03
N ASN A 252 2.00 22.61 -9.96
CA ASN A 252 2.34 23.99 -10.30
C ASN A 252 2.24 24.28 -11.81
N SER A 253 2.63 23.33 -12.65
CA SER A 253 2.57 23.50 -14.12
C SER A 253 1.15 23.43 -14.68
N GLY A 254 0.21 22.79 -13.97
CA GLY A 254 -1.14 22.54 -14.47
C GLY A 254 -1.22 21.57 -15.67
N LEU A 255 -0.08 21.00 -16.09
CA LEU A 255 0.02 20.11 -17.25
C LEU A 255 -0.40 18.66 -16.93
N GLY A 256 -0.50 18.30 -15.65
CA GLY A 256 -1.05 17.03 -15.21
C GLY A 256 -2.54 17.12 -14.93
N CYS A 257 -3.35 16.26 -15.54
CA CYS A 257 -4.74 16.07 -15.12
C CYS A 257 -4.77 15.39 -13.74
N VAL A 258 -4.69 16.18 -12.67
CA VAL A 258 -4.68 15.68 -11.28
C VAL A 258 -6.11 15.68 -10.75
N THR A 259 -6.55 14.53 -10.26
CA THR A 259 -7.90 14.33 -9.70
C THR A 259 -7.85 14.24 -8.18
N LEU A 260 -8.99 14.38 -7.50
CA LEU A 260 -9.11 14.08 -6.06
C LEU A 260 -8.66 12.65 -5.74
N GLY A 261 -8.94 11.69 -6.63
CA GLY A 261 -8.44 10.32 -6.50
C GLY A 261 -6.91 10.23 -6.50
N HIS A 262 -6.23 11.00 -7.36
CA HIS A 262 -4.77 11.06 -7.41
C HIS A 262 -4.18 11.64 -6.12
N ILE A 263 -4.70 12.80 -5.69
CA ILE A 263 -4.27 13.48 -4.47
C ILE A 263 -4.47 12.58 -3.24
N SER A 264 -5.65 11.97 -3.15
CA SER A 264 -6.01 11.09 -2.03
C SER A 264 -5.06 9.90 -1.89
N LEU A 265 -4.67 9.27 -3.00
CA LEU A 265 -3.70 8.17 -3.01
C LEU A 265 -2.28 8.65 -2.70
N TYR A 266 -1.90 9.81 -3.24
CA TYR A 266 -0.61 10.44 -3.04
C TYR A 266 -0.37 10.78 -1.56
N CYS A 267 -1.26 11.57 -0.95
CA CYS A 267 -1.17 11.96 0.46
C CYS A 267 -1.14 10.75 1.40
N ASN A 268 -2.02 9.77 1.18
CA ASN A 268 -2.05 8.54 1.98
C ASN A 268 -0.75 7.73 1.87
N SER A 269 -0.11 7.72 0.69
CA SER A 269 1.16 7.02 0.51
C SER A 269 2.31 7.77 1.17
N LEU A 270 2.35 9.10 1.11
CA LEU A 270 3.36 9.90 1.81
C LEU A 270 3.21 9.82 3.33
N LEU A 271 1.99 9.83 3.85
CA LEU A 271 1.72 9.55 5.26
C LEU A 271 2.31 8.21 5.67
N TYR A 272 2.12 7.15 4.88
CA TYR A 272 2.70 5.85 5.19
C TYR A 272 4.23 5.88 5.40
N PHE A 273 4.95 6.79 4.73
CA PHE A 273 6.39 6.98 4.89
C PHE A 273 6.78 8.05 5.91
N ASN A 274 5.79 8.69 6.55
CA ASN A 274 5.96 9.92 7.34
C ASN A 274 6.71 11.00 6.55
N LYS A 275 6.19 11.28 5.35
CA LYS A 275 6.77 12.22 4.37
C LYS A 275 5.81 13.27 3.87
N LEU A 276 4.59 13.32 4.38
CA LEU A 276 3.64 14.36 4.03
C LEU A 276 3.98 15.64 4.82
N GLY A 277 4.72 16.56 4.20
CA GLY A 277 5.06 17.84 4.85
C GLY A 277 3.89 18.83 4.86
N ASN A 278 3.92 19.79 5.78
CA ASN A 278 2.91 20.87 5.83
C ASN A 278 2.93 21.73 4.55
N ASP A 279 4.09 21.94 3.92
CA ASP A 279 4.17 22.69 2.66
C ASP A 279 3.58 21.90 1.49
N THR A 280 3.83 20.59 1.42
CA THR A 280 3.17 19.72 0.43
C THR A 280 1.65 19.71 0.61
N LEU A 281 1.15 19.69 1.85
CA LEU A 281 -0.28 19.84 2.13
C LEU A 281 -0.84 21.17 1.65
N LYS A 282 -0.14 22.29 1.90
CA LYS A 282 -0.56 23.61 1.39
C LYS A 282 -0.64 23.63 -0.14
N SER A 283 0.35 23.08 -0.83
CA SER A 283 0.36 22.98 -2.30
C SER A 283 -0.81 22.16 -2.82
N VAL A 284 -1.10 21.02 -2.18
CA VAL A 284 -2.25 20.17 -2.52
C VAL A 284 -3.57 20.90 -2.30
N VAL A 285 -3.76 21.53 -1.14
CA VAL A 285 -5.00 22.28 -0.81
C VAL A 285 -5.19 23.46 -1.76
N SER A 286 -4.11 24.20 -2.05
CA SER A 286 -4.12 25.29 -3.03
C SER A 286 -4.52 24.80 -4.41
N TYR A 287 -4.00 23.65 -4.85
CA TYR A 287 -4.38 23.04 -6.13
C TYR A 287 -5.86 22.65 -6.17
N ILE A 288 -6.38 22.01 -5.11
CA ILE A 288 -7.79 21.63 -5.00
C ILE A 288 -8.71 22.84 -5.18
N LYS A 289 -8.37 23.95 -4.53
CA LYS A 289 -9.15 25.21 -4.56
C LYS A 289 -9.03 25.94 -5.90
N SER A 290 -7.82 26.06 -6.44
CA SER A 290 -7.55 26.82 -7.66
C SER A 290 -8.02 26.14 -8.94
N ASN A 291 -8.07 24.80 -8.97
CA ASN A 291 -8.47 24.04 -10.15
C ASN A 291 -9.93 23.61 -10.14
N SER A 292 -10.77 24.26 -9.31
CA SER A 292 -12.22 23.99 -9.26
C SER A 292 -12.56 22.50 -9.06
N LEU A 293 -11.68 21.74 -8.40
CA LEU A 293 -11.92 20.30 -8.14
C LEU A 293 -13.11 20.08 -7.21
N LEU A 294 -13.50 21.11 -6.45
CA LEU A 294 -14.66 21.12 -5.57
C LEU A 294 -15.96 21.57 -6.26
N ASP A 295 -15.90 22.06 -7.50
CA ASP A 295 -17.08 22.59 -8.20
C ASP A 295 -17.89 21.48 -8.90
N ASN A 296 -17.27 20.32 -9.17
CA ASN A 296 -17.88 19.18 -9.87
C ASN A 296 -17.54 17.85 -9.19
N VAL A 297 -17.71 17.76 -7.87
CA VAL A 297 -17.45 16.54 -7.08
C VAL A 297 -18.42 15.44 -7.51
N LYS A 298 -17.89 14.29 -7.95
CA LYS A 298 -18.70 13.12 -8.31
C LYS A 298 -18.97 12.26 -7.08
N ASP A 299 -19.99 11.41 -7.14
CA ASP A 299 -20.35 10.46 -6.07
C ASP A 299 -19.12 9.73 -5.45
N GLY A 300 -18.20 9.23 -6.29
CA GLY A 300 -17.00 8.51 -5.81
C GLY A 300 -15.91 9.40 -5.19
N ASP A 301 -15.97 10.72 -5.38
CA ASP A 301 -14.96 11.67 -4.91
C ASP A 301 -15.16 12.05 -3.43
N PHE A 302 -16.36 11.88 -2.87
CA PHE A 302 -16.62 12.15 -1.45
C PHE A 302 -15.74 11.31 -0.52
N ILE A 303 -15.54 10.02 -0.82
CA ILE A 303 -14.61 9.16 -0.07
C ILE A 303 -13.16 9.68 -0.20
N LYS A 304 -12.80 10.18 -1.39
CA LYS A 304 -11.45 10.70 -1.65
C LYS A 304 -11.19 11.97 -0.86
N LEU A 305 -12.19 12.84 -0.78
CA LEU A 305 -12.17 14.09 -0.03
C LEU A 305 -12.07 13.84 1.48
N VAL A 306 -12.89 12.95 2.04
CA VAL A 306 -12.78 12.55 3.46
C VAL A 306 -11.41 11.93 3.74
N ASN A 307 -10.86 11.13 2.82
CA ASN A 307 -9.50 10.62 2.98
C ASN A 307 -8.44 11.73 2.95
N ILE A 308 -8.60 12.79 2.14
CA ILE A 308 -7.68 13.94 2.14
C ILE A 308 -7.78 14.69 3.47
N VAL A 309 -9.00 14.93 3.97
CA VAL A 309 -9.23 15.53 5.30
C VAL A 309 -8.59 14.71 6.40
N TRP A 310 -8.79 13.39 6.39
CA TRP A 310 -8.12 12.48 7.30
C TRP A 310 -6.59 12.60 7.20
N CYS A 311 -6.04 12.75 5.99
CA CYS A 311 -4.60 12.95 5.82
C CYS A 311 -4.12 14.23 6.50
N ILE A 312 -4.85 15.33 6.35
CA ILE A 312 -4.54 16.63 6.99
C ILE A 312 -4.57 16.48 8.52
N CYS A 313 -5.64 15.88 9.05
CA CYS A 313 -5.83 15.70 10.49
C CYS A 313 -4.73 14.85 11.13
N ILE A 314 -4.37 13.74 10.50
CA ILE A 314 -3.42 12.80 11.08
C ILE A 314 -1.96 13.27 10.99
N ASN A 315 -1.64 14.10 9.99
CA ASN A 315 -0.27 14.56 9.74
C ASN A 315 0.27 15.45 10.86
N ASP A 316 -0.56 16.38 11.34
CA ASP A 316 -0.21 17.37 12.35
C ASP A 316 -1.24 17.35 13.48
N SER A 317 -1.52 16.16 14.02
CA SER A 317 -2.54 15.97 15.06
C SER A 317 -2.31 16.81 16.32
N ASN A 318 -1.05 17.22 16.56
CA ASN A 318 -0.61 18.01 17.71
C ASN A 318 -0.78 19.52 17.50
N ASN A 319 -0.74 20.04 16.27
CA ASN A 319 -0.91 21.47 15.95
C ASN A 319 -2.08 21.72 14.98
N ILE A 320 -3.14 20.92 15.13
CA ILE A 320 -4.23 20.86 14.14
C ILE A 320 -5.08 22.14 14.07
N GLU A 321 -5.04 23.00 15.09
CA GLU A 321 -5.85 24.23 15.20
C GLU A 321 -5.73 25.11 13.96
N SER A 322 -4.51 25.28 13.43
CA SER A 322 -4.26 26.09 12.23
C SER A 322 -4.92 25.53 10.96
N GLN A 323 -5.24 24.24 10.93
CA GLN A 323 -5.82 23.54 9.79
C GLN A 323 -7.34 23.40 9.88
N VAL A 324 -7.95 23.68 11.03
CA VAL A 324 -9.40 23.54 11.25
C VAL A 324 -10.22 24.26 10.17
N PRO A 325 -9.94 25.52 9.78
CA PRO A 325 -10.70 26.18 8.72
C PRO A 325 -10.63 25.43 7.38
N THR A 326 -9.46 24.89 7.03
CA THR A 326 -9.29 24.10 5.80
C THR A 326 -10.04 22.77 5.88
N VAL A 327 -10.00 22.11 7.05
CA VAL A 327 -10.75 20.86 7.28
C VAL A 327 -12.24 21.10 7.14
N THR A 328 -12.78 22.13 7.80
CA THR A 328 -14.19 22.51 7.71
C THR A 328 -14.60 22.75 6.26
N GLU A 329 -13.89 23.62 5.54
CA GLU A 329 -14.23 23.98 4.16
C GLU A 329 -14.26 22.77 3.22
N LEU A 330 -13.35 21.81 3.40
CA LEU A 330 -13.36 20.57 2.61
C LEU A 330 -14.52 19.65 3.00
N LEU A 331 -14.88 19.58 4.28
CA LEU A 331 -16.01 18.77 4.76
C LEU A 331 -17.37 19.35 4.37
N GLU A 332 -17.51 20.67 4.23
CA GLU A 332 -18.73 21.32 3.73
C GLU A 332 -19.11 20.87 2.31
N ARG A 333 -18.12 20.41 1.53
CA ARG A 333 -18.33 19.92 0.16
C ARG A 333 -18.74 18.45 0.11
N VAL A 334 -18.85 17.76 1.24
CA VAL A 334 -19.20 16.35 1.30
C VAL A 334 -20.72 16.18 1.35
N ASP A 335 -21.28 15.51 0.34
CA ASP A 335 -22.63 14.95 0.46
C ASP A 335 -22.58 13.74 1.40
N TRP A 336 -23.10 13.92 2.61
CA TRP A 336 -23.06 12.92 3.66
C TRP A 336 -23.92 11.69 3.37
N ASP A 337 -25.01 11.82 2.62
CA ASP A 337 -25.85 10.68 2.24
C ASP A 337 -25.13 9.80 1.20
N LYS A 338 -24.49 10.44 0.22
CA LYS A 338 -23.64 9.74 -0.75
C LYS A 338 -22.44 9.10 -0.07
N PHE A 339 -21.74 9.82 0.82
CA PHE A 339 -20.63 9.28 1.58
C PHE A 339 -21.05 8.03 2.38
N LYS A 340 -22.17 8.07 3.12
CA LYS A 340 -22.70 6.90 3.85
C LYS A 340 -22.94 5.71 2.93
N SER A 341 -23.58 5.94 1.77
CA SER A 341 -23.96 4.86 0.85
C SER A 341 -22.77 4.18 0.15
N LEU A 342 -21.64 4.89 0.00
CA LEU A 342 -20.47 4.41 -0.73
C LEU A 342 -19.33 3.93 0.18
N SER A 343 -19.33 4.35 1.44
CA SER A 343 -18.23 4.11 2.37
C SER A 343 -18.09 2.65 2.77
N SER A 344 -16.85 2.19 2.86
CA SER A 344 -16.51 0.95 3.55
C SER A 344 -16.25 1.20 5.04
N PHE A 345 -16.19 0.13 5.84
CA PHE A 345 -15.78 0.22 7.26
C PHE A 345 -14.46 0.98 7.46
N LYS A 346 -13.51 0.89 6.51
CA LYS A 346 -12.23 1.60 6.60
C LYS A 346 -12.37 3.10 6.42
N ASP A 347 -13.36 3.55 5.65
CA ASP A 347 -13.60 4.97 5.39
C ASP A 347 -14.31 5.61 6.60
N LEU A 348 -15.26 4.88 7.21
CA LEU A 348 -15.92 5.30 8.45
C LEU A 348 -14.94 5.42 9.63
N ARG A 349 -13.99 4.49 9.76
CA ARG A 349 -12.93 4.57 10.80
C ARG A 349 -12.01 5.78 10.63
N LYS A 350 -11.68 6.16 9.39
CA LYS A 350 -10.94 7.41 9.15
C LYS A 350 -11.74 8.62 9.63
N MET A 351 -13.05 8.62 9.39
CA MET A 351 -13.91 9.69 9.90
C MET A 351 -13.96 9.68 11.44
N ASN A 352 -13.99 8.51 12.10
CA ASN A 352 -13.85 8.42 13.56
C ASN A 352 -12.57 9.10 14.06
N GLN A 353 -11.45 8.86 13.39
CA GLN A 353 -10.17 9.49 13.73
C GLN A 353 -10.18 11.01 13.49
N VAL A 354 -10.84 11.48 12.42
CA VAL A 354 -11.06 12.93 12.21
C VAL A 354 -11.84 13.52 13.39
N LEU A 355 -12.96 12.90 13.79
CA LEU A 355 -13.74 13.35 14.95
C LEU A 355 -12.94 13.32 16.25
N THR A 356 -12.05 12.35 16.41
CA THR A 356 -11.17 12.28 17.58
C THR A 356 -10.17 13.44 17.63
N ILE A 357 -9.67 13.87 16.48
CA ILE A 357 -8.60 14.87 16.40
C ILE A 357 -9.15 16.29 16.43
N VAL A 358 -10.29 16.54 15.75
CA VAL A 358 -10.87 17.88 15.56
C VAL A 358 -12.35 18.01 15.95
N GLY A 359 -12.99 16.96 16.47
CA GLY A 359 -14.44 16.93 16.71
C GLY A 359 -14.93 18.06 17.62
N ASP A 360 -14.19 18.39 18.67
CA ASP A 360 -14.53 19.50 19.58
C ASP A 360 -14.58 20.85 18.84
N HIS A 361 -13.67 21.05 17.89
CA HIS A 361 -13.64 22.26 17.07
C HIS A 361 -14.77 22.27 16.04
N LEU A 362 -15.07 21.13 15.42
CA LEU A 362 -16.17 21.01 14.46
C LEU A 362 -17.54 21.24 15.11
N ASN A 363 -17.72 20.81 16.36
CA ASN A 363 -18.95 20.97 17.13
C ASN A 363 -19.09 22.35 17.78
N SER A 364 -18.00 23.11 17.92
CA SER A 364 -18.07 24.50 18.31
C SER A 364 -18.70 25.29 17.15
N GLY A 365 -19.84 25.95 17.36
CA GLY A 365 -20.59 26.68 16.31
C GLY A 365 -19.84 27.82 15.59
N ASN A 366 -18.55 27.98 15.86
CA ASN A 366 -17.62 28.90 15.21
C ASN A 366 -16.96 28.30 13.95
N SER A 367 -17.15 27.00 13.67
CA SER A 367 -16.45 26.32 12.57
C SER A 367 -17.02 26.64 11.19
N GLY A 368 -18.29 27.06 11.07
CA GLY A 368 -18.99 27.28 9.78
C GLY A 368 -19.64 26.01 9.22
N LEU A 369 -19.13 24.82 9.57
CA LEU A 369 -19.75 23.53 9.28
C LEU A 369 -20.97 23.35 10.19
N GLY A 370 -22.12 23.02 9.59
CA GLY A 370 -23.27 22.54 10.37
C GLY A 370 -22.92 21.26 11.14
N PRO A 371 -23.62 20.92 12.23
CA PRO A 371 -23.37 19.67 12.94
C PRO A 371 -23.50 18.49 11.98
N LEU A 372 -22.60 17.51 12.11
CA LEU A 372 -22.67 16.31 11.30
C LEU A 372 -23.99 15.56 11.55
N PRO A 373 -24.57 14.89 10.53
CA PRO A 373 -25.80 14.14 10.71
C PRO A 373 -25.68 13.09 11.83
N SER A 374 -26.63 13.07 12.76
CA SER A 374 -26.59 12.15 13.91
C SER A 374 -26.59 10.68 13.48
N ASP A 375 -27.25 10.35 12.36
CA ASP A 375 -27.25 9.01 11.80
C ASP A 375 -25.87 8.60 11.23
N LEU A 376 -25.10 9.55 10.67
CA LEU A 376 -23.70 9.33 10.30
C LEU A 376 -22.83 9.07 11.53
N ILE A 377 -22.98 9.86 12.60
CA ILE A 377 -22.23 9.65 13.85
C ILE A 377 -22.50 8.25 14.41
N ASN A 378 -23.78 7.85 14.47
CA ASN A 378 -24.17 6.51 14.91
C ASN A 378 -23.56 5.42 14.02
N LEU A 379 -23.57 5.61 12.69
CA LEU A 379 -22.96 4.68 11.75
C LEU A 379 -21.45 4.53 11.98
N ILE A 380 -20.75 5.64 12.24
CA ILE A 380 -19.31 5.64 12.56
C ILE A 380 -19.06 4.83 13.83
N ILE A 381 -19.78 5.10 14.93
CA ILE A 381 -19.62 4.38 16.20
C ILE A 381 -19.89 2.87 16.03
N GLN A 382 -20.97 2.52 15.33
CA GLN A 382 -21.31 1.12 15.03
C GLN A 382 -20.23 0.42 14.19
N SER A 383 -19.61 1.15 13.24
CA SER A 383 -18.55 0.62 12.38
C SER A 383 -17.30 0.21 13.17
N CYS A 384 -17.06 0.85 14.32
CA CYS A 384 -15.93 0.56 15.19
C CYS A 384 -16.24 -0.58 16.19
N SER A 385 -17.53 -0.75 16.55
CA SER A 385 -18.02 -1.80 17.46
C SER A 385 -18.06 -3.20 16.84
N ASN A 386 -18.24 -3.30 15.52
CA ASN A 386 -18.26 -4.57 14.76
C ASN A 386 -16.84 -5.13 14.51
N ASN A 387 -16.01 -5.19 15.57
CA ASN A 387 -14.66 -5.77 15.54
C ASN A 387 -14.73 -7.31 15.45
N ILE A 388 -15.09 -7.82 14.27
CA ILE A 388 -15.26 -9.26 14.05
C ILE A 388 -13.92 -10.01 13.84
N ASP A 389 -12.75 -9.37 13.71
CA ASP A 389 -11.64 -10.06 13.03
C ASP A 389 -10.20 -9.95 13.59
N TYR A 390 -9.98 -9.60 14.87
CA TYR A 390 -8.60 -9.49 15.40
C TYR A 390 -8.24 -10.25 16.68
N LYS A 391 -9.05 -11.21 17.13
CA LYS A 391 -8.58 -12.24 18.08
C LYS A 391 -7.63 -13.23 17.39
N LEU A 392 -6.51 -12.73 16.91
CA LEU A 392 -5.40 -13.54 16.42
C LEU A 392 -4.37 -13.54 17.55
N ASN A 393 -4.36 -14.62 18.33
CA ASN A 393 -3.32 -14.88 19.33
C ASN A 393 -1.93 -14.87 18.65
N SER A 394 -1.30 -13.70 18.57
CA SER A 394 0.07 -13.57 18.11
C SER A 394 0.96 -14.29 19.10
N LYS A 395 1.78 -15.24 18.64
CA LYS A 395 2.78 -15.91 19.49
C LYS A 395 3.69 -14.91 20.20
N THR A 396 3.97 -13.77 19.55
CA THR A 396 4.80 -12.70 20.12
C THR A 396 4.07 -11.98 21.26
N GLN A 397 2.80 -11.62 21.06
CA GLN A 397 1.98 -11.01 22.12
C GLN A 397 1.76 -12.00 23.26
N ASP A 398 1.55 -13.30 22.99
CA ASP A 398 1.43 -14.32 24.04
C ASP A 398 2.70 -14.44 24.89
N LYS A 399 3.88 -14.40 24.25
CA LYS A 399 5.15 -14.42 24.99
C LYS A 399 5.32 -13.16 25.84
N PHE A 400 4.95 -11.99 25.32
CA PHE A 400 4.99 -10.75 26.08
C PHE A 400 3.99 -10.73 27.24
N ARG A 401 2.79 -11.26 27.03
CA ARG A 401 1.75 -11.44 28.06
C ARG A 401 2.29 -12.23 29.26
N ARG A 402 3.01 -13.34 29.01
CA ARG A 402 3.67 -14.12 30.08
C ARG A 402 4.78 -13.34 30.79
N ILE A 403 5.47 -12.44 30.08
CA ILE A 403 6.46 -11.56 30.70
C ILE A 403 5.78 -10.59 31.68
N LEU A 404 4.70 -9.92 31.27
CA LEU A 404 3.93 -9.03 32.14
C LEU A 404 3.37 -9.77 33.37
N GLN A 405 2.82 -10.97 33.17
CA GLN A 405 2.31 -11.82 34.25
C GLN A 405 3.41 -12.17 35.27
N ASN A 406 4.59 -12.57 34.80
CA ASN A 406 5.71 -12.91 35.67
C ASN A 406 6.32 -11.69 36.37
N LEU A 407 6.13 -10.49 35.83
CA LEU A 407 6.52 -9.22 36.47
C LEU A 407 5.45 -8.69 37.44
N ASN A 408 4.38 -9.46 37.70
CA ASN A 408 3.24 -9.09 38.55
C ASN A 408 2.58 -7.76 38.11
N ILE A 409 2.55 -7.48 36.81
CA ILE A 409 1.93 -6.27 36.25
C ILE A 409 0.47 -6.58 35.93
N SER A 410 -0.45 -5.71 36.37
CA SER A 410 -1.88 -5.80 36.03
C SER A 410 -2.13 -5.14 34.68
N PHE A 411 -2.86 -5.82 33.78
CA PHE A 411 -3.14 -5.30 32.43
C PHE A 411 -4.45 -5.85 31.84
N LYS A 412 -5.02 -5.11 30.89
CA LYS A 412 -6.04 -5.61 29.94
C LYS A 412 -5.38 -5.85 28.59
N SER A 413 -5.61 -7.03 27.98
CA SER A 413 -5.14 -7.34 26.63
C SER A 413 -6.21 -7.02 25.58
N GLU A 414 -5.80 -6.59 24.39
CA GLU A 414 -6.69 -6.30 23.25
C GLU A 414 -7.81 -5.31 23.63
N HIS A 415 -7.47 -4.28 24.41
CA HIS A 415 -8.42 -3.30 24.91
C HIS A 415 -8.78 -2.28 23.82
N VAL A 416 -10.05 -1.89 23.73
CA VAL A 416 -10.53 -0.91 22.76
C VAL A 416 -10.53 0.48 23.39
N ILE A 417 -9.75 1.39 22.82
CA ILE A 417 -9.71 2.81 23.19
C ILE A 417 -10.47 3.61 22.14
N ASN A 418 -11.31 4.54 22.59
CA ASN A 418 -12.02 5.50 21.74
C ASN A 418 -12.80 4.82 20.59
N ASN A 419 -13.48 3.72 20.96
CA ASN A 419 -14.32 2.88 20.10
C ASN A 419 -13.65 2.17 18.92
N ASP A 420 -12.44 2.55 18.47
CA ASP A 420 -11.80 2.03 17.24
C ASP A 420 -10.38 1.45 17.45
N ILE A 421 -9.62 1.98 18.40
CA ILE A 421 -8.19 1.63 18.52
C ILE A 421 -8.05 0.45 19.48
N VAL A 422 -7.86 -0.75 18.91
CA VAL A 422 -7.50 -1.94 19.69
C VAL A 422 -6.00 -1.86 20.00
N VAL A 423 -5.67 -1.79 21.30
CA VAL A 423 -4.29 -1.79 21.77
C VAL A 423 -3.91 -3.15 22.35
N ASP A 424 -2.65 -3.55 22.19
CA ASP A 424 -2.19 -4.87 22.62
C ASP A 424 -2.31 -5.06 24.13
N PHE A 425 -1.81 -4.09 24.92
CA PHE A 425 -1.94 -4.10 26.38
C PHE A 425 -2.18 -2.70 26.94
N LEU A 426 -3.15 -2.57 27.84
CA LEU A 426 -3.33 -1.41 28.71
C LEU A 426 -2.91 -1.81 30.13
N ILE A 427 -1.92 -1.11 30.69
CA ILE A 427 -1.48 -1.33 32.08
C ILE A 427 -2.48 -0.69 33.04
N LEU A 428 -2.76 -1.38 34.14
CA LEU A 428 -3.64 -0.92 35.20
C LEU A 428 -2.82 -0.67 36.47
N ASP A 429 -3.05 0.46 37.14
CA ASP A 429 -2.42 0.77 38.42
C ASP A 429 -3.01 -0.05 39.57
N ASN A 430 -4.29 -0.44 39.49
CA ASN A 430 -4.97 -1.26 40.51
C ASN A 430 -5.58 -2.55 39.91
N PRO A 431 -5.36 -3.73 40.53
CA PRO A 431 -5.96 -4.99 40.05
C PRO A 431 -7.48 -5.04 40.19
N ASP A 432 -8.04 -4.35 41.20
CA ASP A 432 -9.48 -4.36 41.50
C ASP A 432 -10.30 -3.59 40.44
N GLU A 433 -9.65 -2.72 39.64
CA GLU A 433 -10.25 -2.04 38.49
C GLU A 433 -10.36 -2.95 37.25
N ALA A 434 -9.70 -4.12 37.25
CA ALA A 434 -9.79 -5.06 36.14
C ALA A 434 -11.19 -5.71 36.03
N GLU A 435 -11.91 -5.85 37.14
CA GLU A 435 -13.26 -6.44 37.20
C GLU A 435 -14.41 -5.43 37.15
N MET A 436 -14.17 -4.12 37.40
CA MET A 436 -15.24 -3.12 37.57
C MET A 436 -15.49 -2.15 36.42
N VAL A 437 -14.67 -2.12 35.36
CA VAL A 437 -14.82 -1.08 34.31
C VAL A 437 -15.52 -1.64 33.07
N SER A 438 -16.85 -1.58 33.06
CA SER A 438 -17.70 -1.87 31.90
C SER A 438 -18.26 -0.62 31.21
N HIS A 439 -17.88 0.59 31.64
CA HIS A 439 -18.32 1.83 31.00
C HIS A 439 -17.24 2.91 31.05
N ASP A 440 -16.91 3.45 29.87
CA ASP A 440 -16.07 4.64 29.65
C ASP A 440 -16.62 5.82 30.46
N SER A 441 -16.16 5.99 31.69
CA SER A 441 -16.45 7.18 32.50
C SER A 441 -15.21 8.04 32.60
N GLU A 442 -15.36 9.36 32.47
CA GLU A 442 -14.28 10.35 32.46
C GLU A 442 -13.37 10.33 33.71
N GLN A 443 -13.73 9.55 34.75
CA GLN A 443 -12.93 9.31 35.95
C GLN A 443 -11.69 8.41 35.72
N ASP A 444 -11.63 7.62 34.65
CA ASP A 444 -10.50 6.72 34.35
C ASP A 444 -9.21 7.45 33.92
N ARG A 445 -9.25 8.77 33.67
CA ARG A 445 -8.11 9.53 33.14
C ARG A 445 -6.97 9.81 34.14
N ARG A 446 -7.12 9.45 35.43
CA ARG A 446 -6.16 9.86 36.50
C ARG A 446 -5.19 8.77 36.98
N ASN A 447 -5.36 7.50 36.59
CA ASN A 447 -4.44 6.41 36.94
C ASN A 447 -3.64 6.00 35.69
N CYS A 448 -2.38 5.58 35.83
CA CYS A 448 -1.38 5.51 34.75
C CYS A 448 -1.86 4.89 33.44
N ASN A 449 -2.11 5.76 32.46
CA ASN A 449 -2.54 5.45 31.09
C ASN A 449 -1.40 4.87 30.23
N VAL A 450 -0.70 3.82 30.67
CA VAL A 450 0.38 3.22 29.88
C VAL A 450 -0.18 2.18 28.92
N VAL A 451 -0.04 2.43 27.63
CA VAL A 451 -0.34 1.48 26.57
C VAL A 451 0.96 0.83 26.10
N ILE A 452 0.96 -0.48 25.92
CA ILE A 452 2.07 -1.22 25.31
C ILE A 452 1.59 -1.81 23.99
N GLU A 453 2.36 -1.57 22.94
CA GLU A 453 2.14 -2.08 21.58
C GLU A 453 3.29 -2.99 21.16
N ILE A 454 2.96 -4.18 20.65
CA ILE A 454 3.96 -5.11 20.12
C ILE A 454 4.05 -4.93 18.60
N ASP A 455 4.99 -4.09 18.19
CA ASP A 455 5.13 -3.73 16.79
C ASP A 455 5.74 -4.89 15.99
N GLY A 456 4.87 -5.61 15.27
CA GLY A 456 5.22 -6.61 14.27
C GLY A 456 5.98 -6.06 13.06
N PRO A 457 6.48 -6.94 12.16
CA PRO A 457 7.29 -6.55 11.01
C PRO A 457 6.65 -5.50 10.08
N TYR A 458 5.32 -5.49 9.99
CA TYR A 458 4.58 -4.56 9.13
C TYR A 458 4.48 -3.13 9.68
N HIS A 459 4.91 -2.89 10.91
CA HIS A 459 4.99 -1.56 11.49
C HIS A 459 6.26 -0.81 11.06
N TYR A 460 7.17 -1.49 10.38
CA TYR A 460 8.44 -0.94 9.95
C TYR A 460 8.56 -0.87 8.44
N ASN A 461 9.25 0.17 7.98
CA ASN A 461 9.83 0.26 6.65
C ASN A 461 11.29 -0.19 6.68
N ILE A 462 11.71 -0.90 5.64
CA ILE A 462 13.08 -1.30 5.34
C ILE A 462 13.77 -0.18 4.59
N LEU A 463 14.89 0.32 5.13
CA LEU A 463 15.67 1.38 4.52
C LEU A 463 16.64 0.81 3.48
N LEU A 464 16.62 1.39 2.28
CA LEU A 464 17.61 1.09 1.23
C LEU A 464 18.86 1.97 1.30
N ASP A 465 18.76 3.16 1.90
CA ASP A 465 19.80 4.18 1.89
C ASP A 465 20.78 3.99 3.03
N GLU A 466 22.01 3.55 2.72
CA GLU A 466 23.09 3.35 3.70
C GLU A 466 23.61 4.65 4.31
N GLN A 467 23.43 5.79 3.65
CA GLN A 467 23.94 7.09 4.12
C GLN A 467 23.05 7.76 5.17
N SER A 468 21.87 7.22 5.45
CA SER A 468 20.95 7.75 6.46
C SER A 468 21.16 7.15 7.86
N CYS A 469 22.18 6.31 8.04
CA CYS A 469 22.39 5.42 9.19
C CYS A 469 22.59 6.07 10.58
N ASP A 470 22.69 7.40 10.66
CA ASP A 470 22.96 8.13 11.91
C ASP A 470 21.78 8.99 12.38
N GLY A 471 20.59 8.81 11.79
CA GLY A 471 19.37 9.51 12.21
C GLY A 471 18.69 8.87 13.43
N GLU A 472 18.09 9.69 14.29
CA GLU A 472 17.19 9.23 15.35
C GLU A 472 16.08 8.32 14.78
N GLY A 473 15.76 7.24 15.50
CA GLY A 473 14.66 6.33 15.15
C GLY A 473 14.96 5.23 14.13
N ILE A 474 16.24 5.04 13.74
CA ILE A 474 16.66 3.89 12.94
C ILE A 474 16.98 2.70 13.84
N ILE A 475 16.45 1.53 13.48
CA ILE A 475 16.64 0.30 14.22
C ILE A 475 17.38 -0.72 13.34
N ARG A 476 18.53 -1.22 13.82
CA ARG A 476 19.31 -2.24 13.12
C ARG A 476 18.83 -3.63 13.54
N TYR A 477 18.52 -4.48 12.56
CA TYR A 477 18.14 -5.88 12.78
C TYR A 477 18.89 -6.78 11.79
N GLY A 478 19.95 -7.44 12.24
CA GLY A 478 20.84 -8.18 11.34
C GLY A 478 21.46 -7.24 10.29
N ASN A 479 21.26 -7.55 9.01
CA ASN A 479 21.79 -6.77 7.88
C ASN A 479 20.81 -5.73 7.32
N ILE A 480 19.69 -5.47 8.00
CA ILE A 480 18.72 -4.45 7.57
C ILE A 480 18.58 -3.32 8.56
N ASN A 481 18.30 -2.16 8.01
CA ASN A 481 17.91 -0.97 8.74
C ASN A 481 16.40 -0.81 8.63
N LEU A 482 15.76 -0.54 9.77
CA LEU A 482 14.32 -0.37 9.90
C LEU A 482 14.00 1.01 10.47
N ARG A 483 12.83 1.54 10.11
CA ARG A 483 12.20 2.69 10.79
C ARG A 483 10.71 2.45 10.93
N LEU A 484 10.06 3.04 11.92
CA LEU A 484 8.61 3.00 11.99
C LEU A 484 7.99 3.61 10.73
N ASN A 485 6.94 2.97 10.22
CA ASN A 485 6.10 3.56 9.18
C ASN A 485 5.12 4.56 9.81
N GLY A 486 4.56 5.43 8.98
CA GLY A 486 3.67 6.48 9.44
C GLY A 486 2.40 5.95 10.09
N LYS A 487 1.84 4.82 9.62
CA LYS A 487 0.65 4.21 10.28
C LYS A 487 0.88 3.96 11.77
N THR A 488 2.07 3.45 12.10
CA THR A 488 2.46 3.19 13.49
C THR A 488 2.67 4.50 14.24
N ILE A 489 3.41 5.44 13.65
CA ILE A 489 3.66 6.77 14.24
C ILE A 489 2.34 7.51 14.52
N TYR A 490 1.39 7.49 13.58
CA TYR A 490 0.13 8.21 13.73
C TYR A 490 -0.84 7.56 14.71
N ARG A 491 -0.92 6.22 14.76
CA ARG A 491 -1.62 5.51 15.86
C ARG A 491 -1.08 5.99 17.20
N ASN A 492 0.25 6.03 17.32
CA ASN A 492 0.93 6.42 18.55
C ASN A 492 0.64 7.89 18.93
N ASN A 493 0.61 8.78 17.95
CA ASN A 493 0.26 10.19 18.15
C ASN A 493 -1.20 10.36 18.60
N ILE A 494 -2.15 9.61 18.02
CA ILE A 494 -3.56 9.66 18.45
C ILE A 494 -3.70 9.19 19.90
N LEU A 495 -3.06 8.07 20.27
CA LEU A 495 -3.06 7.57 21.66
C LEU A 495 -2.44 8.60 22.62
N SER A 496 -1.33 9.23 22.23
CA SER A 496 -0.73 10.31 23.02
C SER A 496 -1.66 11.50 23.19
N LYS A 497 -2.41 11.90 22.15
CA LYS A 497 -3.39 12.98 22.20
C LYS A 497 -4.58 12.64 23.11
N LEU A 498 -4.94 11.36 23.19
CA LEU A 498 -5.94 10.84 24.13
C LEU A 498 -5.42 10.74 25.58
N GLY A 499 -4.16 11.09 25.83
CA GLY A 499 -3.55 11.11 27.18
C GLY A 499 -2.86 9.81 27.59
N TYR A 500 -2.66 8.87 26.65
CA TYR A 500 -1.94 7.63 26.92
C TYR A 500 -0.43 7.79 26.70
N LYS A 501 0.35 7.24 27.64
CA LYS A 501 1.80 7.05 27.48
C LYS A 501 2.03 5.76 26.73
N LEU A 502 2.68 5.85 25.57
CA LEU A 502 2.89 4.68 24.73
C LEU A 502 4.29 4.08 24.88
N VAL A 503 4.33 2.77 25.03
CA VAL A 503 5.52 1.93 24.91
C VAL A 503 5.41 1.06 23.67
N SER A 504 6.28 1.27 22.68
CA SER A 504 6.38 0.41 21.50
C SER A 504 7.52 -0.59 21.70
N ILE A 505 7.20 -1.88 21.64
CA ILE A 505 8.17 -2.98 21.76
C ILE A 505 8.29 -3.67 20.40
N PRO A 506 9.47 -3.60 19.75
CA PRO A 506 9.68 -4.29 18.49
C PRO A 506 9.58 -5.81 18.64
N TRP A 507 8.88 -6.48 17.72
CA TRP A 507 8.67 -7.92 17.76
C TRP A 507 9.97 -8.72 17.88
N PHE A 508 11.06 -8.29 17.23
CA PHE A 508 12.31 -9.03 17.23
C PHE A 508 13.01 -9.01 18.58
N VAL A 509 12.80 -8.00 19.43
CA VAL A 509 13.35 -7.98 20.80
C VAL A 509 12.84 -9.19 21.58
N ILE A 510 11.56 -9.54 21.41
CA ILE A 510 10.95 -10.68 22.10
C ILE A 510 11.53 -12.03 21.63
N HIS A 511 12.12 -12.09 20.42
CA HIS A 511 12.66 -13.32 19.82
C HIS A 511 14.19 -13.41 19.81
N GLN A 512 14.92 -12.29 19.85
CA GLN A 512 16.39 -12.27 19.75
C GLN A 512 17.11 -12.59 21.05
N TYR A 513 16.52 -12.24 22.18
CA TYR A 513 17.16 -12.39 23.48
C TYR A 513 16.74 -13.69 24.16
N ASN A 514 17.68 -14.35 24.85
CA ASN A 514 17.34 -15.39 25.83
C ASN A 514 16.34 -14.80 26.84
N ASN A 515 15.47 -15.63 27.42
CA ASN A 515 14.33 -15.15 28.22
C ASN A 515 14.74 -14.11 29.28
N ASP A 516 15.83 -14.35 30.02
CA ASP A 516 16.32 -13.43 31.06
C ASP A 516 16.70 -12.03 30.54
N ASN A 517 17.26 -11.95 29.34
CA ASN A 517 17.63 -10.69 28.71
C ASN A 517 16.40 -9.92 28.20
N VAL A 518 15.36 -10.62 27.70
CA VAL A 518 14.07 -9.98 27.37
C VAL A 518 13.42 -9.42 28.63
N TYR A 519 13.41 -10.18 29.73
CA TYR A 519 12.82 -9.75 31.00
C TYR A 519 13.45 -8.45 31.49
N ASN A 520 14.79 -8.38 31.52
CA ASN A 520 15.50 -7.18 31.96
C ASN A 520 15.24 -5.99 31.04
N TYR A 521 15.25 -6.19 29.72
CA TYR A 521 14.91 -5.14 28.77
C TYR A 521 13.50 -4.57 29.02
N VAL A 522 12.49 -5.44 29.11
CA VAL A 522 11.10 -5.02 29.34
C VAL A 522 10.98 -4.30 30.68
N LYS A 523 11.62 -4.81 31.73
CA LYS A 523 11.64 -4.16 33.05
C LYS A 523 12.24 -2.76 32.98
N ASP A 524 13.36 -2.59 32.30
CA ASP A 524 14.04 -1.30 32.21
C ASP A 524 13.28 -0.29 31.35
N VAL A 525 12.65 -0.74 30.26
CA VAL A 525 11.73 0.11 29.48
C VAL A 525 10.55 0.53 30.34
N LEU A 526 9.85 -0.39 31.00
CA LEU A 526 8.66 -0.05 31.79
C LEU A 526 8.96 0.85 33.00
N LYS A 527 10.16 0.74 33.61
CA LYS A 527 10.63 1.69 34.63
C LYS A 527 10.69 3.14 34.13
N GLN A 528 11.07 3.38 32.88
CA GLN A 528 11.12 4.73 32.29
C GLN A 528 9.74 5.38 32.23
N TYR A 529 8.67 4.58 32.28
CA TYR A 529 7.28 5.02 32.23
C TYR A 529 6.61 5.02 33.62
N ASN A 530 7.38 4.85 34.70
CA ASN A 530 6.93 4.76 36.09
C ASN A 530 5.90 3.64 36.33
N VAL A 531 6.01 2.53 35.59
CA VAL A 531 5.16 1.36 35.85
C VAL A 531 5.63 0.67 37.13
N ASN A 532 4.71 0.47 38.07
CA ASN A 532 5.00 -0.20 39.33
C ASN A 532 5.11 -1.71 39.16
N PHE A 533 6.22 -2.28 39.64
CA PHE A 533 6.40 -3.73 39.75
C PHE A 533 6.01 -4.14 41.17
N LYS A 534 5.02 -5.01 41.30
CA LYS A 534 4.72 -5.59 42.61
C LYS A 534 5.82 -6.60 42.97
N PRO A 535 6.27 -6.62 44.25
CA PRO A 535 7.30 -7.55 44.72
C PRO A 535 6.93 -9.02 44.50
#